data_AF-A0A8J4QU32-F1
#
_entry.id   AF-A0A8J4QU32-F1
#
_cell.length_a   1.000
_cell.length_b   1.000
_cell.length_c   1.000
_cell.angle_alpha   90.00
_cell.angle_beta   90.00
_cell.angle_gamma   90.00
#
_symmetry.space_group_name_H-M   'P 1'
#
loop_
_entity.id
_entity.type
_entity.pdbx_description
1 polymer ?
#
loop_
_entity_poly.entity_id
_entity_poly.type
_entity_poly.pdbx_seq_one_letter_code
_entity_poly.pdbx_strand_id
1 'polypeptide(L)'
;MKCCSIWVMKEYGVVDSWTKQFTVDCNGGLLLGLLKNGNILVETITPINSEISSYDPKSRQVKNLGICRRGFKIWVDNYMENLVLLDKPNDKVPKRRVSRKRKYSLTLVSEEERRDKETSRELEKKMLHLEHDIAILKAKVMEISTLKLEMAALKSQALQVVQQLSNQVMIVTKTLSEKNKESCGKQKGIARSGPKSFAQISNVMAKSKGVPVEHADVYEKVYSTKDGAAVTPQAEENIARMRELLNEDGMRLQGELGGGILSSKDDASHMRDFNPSQGGNA
;
A
#
# COMPACT_ATOMS: atom_id res chain seq x y z
N MET A 1 -10.36 -19.39 -13.48
CA MET A 1 -10.02 -18.36 -14.49
C MET A 1 -9.35 -17.24 -13.67
N LYS A 2 -8.06 -16.96 -13.84
CA LYS A 2 -7.30 -16.07 -12.93
C LYS A 2 -7.79 -14.61 -13.10
N CYS A 3 -8.29 -13.97 -12.04
CA CYS A 3 -8.96 -12.66 -12.18
C CYS A 3 -8.01 -11.47 -12.02
N CYS A 4 -7.05 -11.49 -11.08
CA CYS A 4 -6.06 -10.42 -10.94
C CYS A 4 -4.84 -10.82 -10.09
N SER A 5 -3.73 -10.08 -10.24
CA SER A 5 -2.55 -10.17 -9.37
C SER A 5 -2.37 -8.85 -8.64
N ILE A 6 -2.22 -8.90 -7.32
CA ILE A 6 -1.97 -7.70 -6.51
C ILE A 6 -0.47 -7.56 -6.29
N TRP A 7 0.03 -6.38 -6.63
CA TRP A 7 1.43 -6.00 -6.54
C TRP A 7 1.58 -4.84 -5.55
N VAL A 8 2.60 -4.92 -4.71
CA VAL A 8 2.91 -3.87 -3.72
C VAL A 8 4.34 -3.40 -3.96
N MET A 9 4.50 -2.09 -4.04
CA MET A 9 5.80 -1.43 -4.10
C MET A 9 6.36 -1.33 -2.67
N LYS A 10 7.50 -1.97 -2.40
CA LYS A 10 8.14 -1.92 -1.08
C LYS A 10 8.86 -0.60 -0.84
N GLU A 11 9.45 -0.03 -1.88
CA GLU A 11 10.19 1.23 -1.82
C GLU A 11 9.63 2.19 -2.86
N TYR A 12 9.19 3.36 -2.40
CA TYR A 12 8.53 4.32 -3.27
C TYR A 12 9.46 4.80 -4.40
N GLY A 13 9.04 4.59 -5.65
CA GLY A 13 9.75 5.04 -6.84
C GLY A 13 10.82 4.07 -7.38
N VAL A 14 11.05 2.92 -6.73
CA VAL A 14 12.03 1.92 -7.20
C VAL A 14 11.28 0.79 -7.94
N VAL A 15 11.50 0.68 -9.25
CA VAL A 15 10.82 -0.32 -10.11
C VAL A 15 11.14 -1.76 -9.67
N ASP A 16 12.36 -2.01 -9.23
CA ASP A 16 12.74 -3.36 -8.79
C ASP A 16 12.15 -3.75 -7.43
N SER A 17 11.50 -2.80 -6.72
CA SER A 17 10.86 -3.06 -5.42
C SER A 17 9.41 -3.57 -5.54
N TRP A 18 8.84 -3.63 -6.75
CA TRP A 18 7.52 -4.20 -6.98
C TRP A 18 7.53 -5.68 -6.65
N THR A 19 6.82 -6.05 -5.58
CA THR A 19 6.69 -7.45 -5.17
C THR A 19 5.27 -7.93 -5.38
N LYS A 20 5.11 -9.07 -6.07
CA LYS A 20 3.81 -9.73 -6.22
C LYS A 20 3.41 -10.32 -4.87
N GLN A 21 2.30 -9.85 -4.31
CA GLN A 21 1.82 -10.29 -3.00
C GLN A 21 0.94 -11.54 -3.11
N PHE A 22 -0.08 -11.52 -3.97
CA PHE A 22 -0.97 -12.67 -4.15
C PHE A 22 -1.64 -12.66 -5.53
N THR A 23 -2.06 -13.85 -5.96
CA THR A 23 -2.91 -14.04 -7.15
C THR A 23 -4.31 -14.36 -6.66
N VAL A 24 -5.30 -13.59 -7.11
CA VAL A 24 -6.69 -13.73 -6.69
C VAL A 24 -7.45 -14.50 -7.76
N ASP A 25 -8.13 -15.57 -7.35
CA ASP A 25 -9.12 -16.25 -8.16
C ASP A 25 -10.51 -15.84 -7.65
N CYS A 26 -11.16 -14.93 -8.38
CA CYS A 26 -12.47 -14.41 -7.96
C CYS A 26 -13.62 -15.33 -8.37
N ASN A 27 -13.36 -16.50 -8.95
CA ASN A 27 -14.38 -17.47 -9.36
C ASN A 27 -15.58 -16.85 -10.14
N GLY A 28 -15.30 -15.83 -10.97
CA GLY A 28 -16.31 -15.09 -11.75
C GLY A 28 -16.82 -13.78 -11.14
N GLY A 29 -16.42 -13.43 -9.91
CA GLY A 29 -16.78 -12.17 -9.26
C GLY A 29 -15.94 -10.96 -9.67
N LEU A 30 -16.52 -9.76 -9.58
CA LEU A 30 -15.87 -8.49 -9.83
C LEU A 30 -15.17 -7.96 -8.56
N LEU A 31 -13.92 -7.52 -8.68
CA LEU A 31 -13.20 -6.90 -7.57
C LEU A 31 -13.68 -5.46 -7.36
N LEU A 32 -14.16 -5.15 -6.16
CA LEU A 32 -14.67 -3.82 -5.80
C LEU A 32 -13.67 -2.97 -5.01
N GLY A 33 -12.79 -3.59 -4.21
CA GLY A 33 -11.81 -2.84 -3.44
C GLY A 33 -11.08 -3.66 -2.38
N LEU A 34 -10.21 -2.98 -1.63
CA LEU A 34 -9.46 -3.53 -0.50
C LEU A 34 -10.03 -2.95 0.81
N LEU A 35 -10.38 -3.84 1.74
CA LEU A 35 -10.83 -3.48 3.07
C LEU A 35 -9.64 -3.15 3.98
N LYS A 36 -9.86 -2.35 5.04
CA LYS A 36 -8.81 -1.97 6.02
C LYS A 36 -8.14 -3.16 6.71
N ASN A 37 -8.84 -4.29 6.80
CA ASN A 37 -8.30 -5.54 7.36
C ASN A 37 -7.46 -6.35 6.35
N GLY A 38 -7.25 -5.85 5.13
CA GLY A 38 -6.51 -6.52 4.06
C GLY A 38 -7.32 -7.52 3.24
N ASN A 39 -8.59 -7.72 3.55
CA ASN A 39 -9.48 -8.56 2.75
C ASN A 39 -9.91 -7.83 1.48
N ILE A 40 -10.25 -8.59 0.46
CA ILE A 40 -10.72 -8.08 -0.84
C ILE A 40 -12.24 -8.10 -0.86
N LEU A 41 -12.85 -7.00 -1.28
CA LEU A 41 -14.28 -6.93 -1.51
C LEU A 41 -14.59 -7.42 -2.93
N VAL A 42 -15.44 -8.43 -3.04
CA VAL A 42 -15.80 -9.07 -4.31
C VAL A 42 -17.33 -9.05 -4.47
N GLU A 43 -17.78 -8.63 -5.64
CA GLU A 43 -19.18 -8.74 -6.07
C GLU A 43 -19.35 -10.00 -6.90
N THR A 44 -20.17 -10.93 -6.41
CA THR A 44 -20.60 -12.09 -7.21
C THR A 44 -21.89 -11.70 -7.91
N ILE A 45 -21.82 -11.65 -9.25
CA ILE A 45 -22.98 -11.30 -10.08
C ILE A 45 -23.65 -12.61 -10.53
N THR A 46 -24.90 -12.81 -10.14
CA THR A 46 -25.79 -13.82 -10.71
C THR A 46 -26.82 -13.12 -11.61
N PRO A 47 -27.52 -13.85 -12.51
CA PRO A 47 -28.50 -13.23 -13.41
C PRO A 47 -29.65 -12.47 -12.70
N ILE A 48 -29.89 -12.74 -11.42
CA ILE A 48 -31.03 -12.22 -10.65
C ILE A 48 -30.55 -11.32 -9.49
N ASN A 49 -29.40 -11.65 -8.88
CA ASN A 49 -28.91 -11.01 -7.66
C ASN A 49 -27.41 -10.64 -7.78
N SER A 50 -27.03 -9.50 -7.23
CA SER A 50 -25.64 -9.18 -6.90
C SER A 50 -25.42 -9.38 -5.40
N GLU A 51 -24.34 -10.08 -5.05
CA GLU A 51 -24.00 -10.38 -3.67
C GLU A 51 -22.57 -9.94 -3.34
N ILE A 52 -22.40 -9.27 -2.21
CA ILE A 52 -21.08 -8.82 -1.75
C ILE A 52 -20.50 -9.81 -0.76
N SER A 53 -19.26 -10.23 -1.04
CA SER A 53 -18.47 -11.06 -0.15
C SER A 53 -17.11 -10.45 0.15
N SER A 54 -16.61 -10.69 1.35
CA SER A 54 -15.23 -10.47 1.74
C SER A 54 -14.42 -11.72 1.43
N TYR A 55 -13.37 -11.58 0.62
CA TYR A 55 -12.41 -12.62 0.30
C TYR A 55 -11.11 -12.40 1.06
N ASP A 56 -10.67 -13.40 1.83
CA ASP A 56 -9.34 -13.38 2.43
C ASP A 56 -8.31 -13.99 1.46
N PRO A 57 -7.34 -13.22 0.94
CA PRO A 57 -6.34 -13.73 -0.01
C PRO A 57 -5.35 -14.72 0.61
N LYS A 58 -5.20 -14.75 1.95
CA LYS A 58 -4.27 -15.66 2.64
C LYS A 58 -4.90 -17.03 2.86
N SER A 59 -6.10 -17.07 3.42
CA SER A 59 -6.83 -18.33 3.68
C SER A 59 -7.68 -18.81 2.51
N ARG A 60 -7.87 -17.96 1.48
CA ARG A 60 -8.79 -18.17 0.35
C ARG A 60 -10.25 -18.36 0.75
N GLN A 61 -10.62 -17.98 1.97
CA GLN A 61 -11.98 -18.09 2.45
C GLN A 61 -12.84 -16.92 1.93
N VAL A 62 -14.07 -17.25 1.59
CA VAL A 62 -15.11 -16.29 1.18
C VAL A 62 -16.10 -16.17 2.33
N LYS A 63 -16.30 -14.95 2.82
CA LYS A 63 -17.32 -14.63 3.81
C LYS A 63 -18.36 -13.70 3.18
N ASN A 64 -19.58 -14.20 3.09
CA ASN A 64 -20.73 -13.41 2.65
C ASN A 64 -21.03 -12.30 3.68
N LEU A 65 -21.23 -11.07 3.20
CA LEU A 65 -21.52 -9.91 4.05
C LEU A 65 -23.03 -9.66 4.25
N GLY A 66 -23.89 -10.49 3.66
CA GLY A 66 -25.34 -10.37 3.75
C GLY A 66 -25.93 -9.22 2.93
N ILE A 67 -25.11 -8.60 2.07
CA ILE A 67 -25.55 -7.51 1.18
C ILE A 67 -25.88 -8.13 -0.18
N CYS A 68 -27.17 -8.31 -0.42
CA CYS A 68 -27.71 -8.84 -1.67
C CYS A 68 -28.67 -7.81 -2.29
N ARG A 69 -28.46 -7.44 -3.55
CA ARG A 69 -29.32 -6.49 -4.28
C ARG A 69 -29.87 -7.13 -5.55
N ARG A 70 -31.17 -6.97 -5.78
CA ARG A 70 -31.82 -7.47 -7.00
C ARG A 70 -31.63 -6.47 -8.14
N GLY A 71 -31.02 -6.90 -9.24
CA GLY A 71 -31.10 -6.23 -10.54
C GLY A 71 -30.21 -5.01 -10.83
N PHE A 72 -29.21 -4.64 -10.00
CA PHE A 72 -28.29 -3.54 -10.34
C PHE A 72 -26.86 -3.76 -9.83
N LYS A 73 -25.88 -3.24 -10.60
CA LYS A 73 -24.45 -3.18 -10.28
C LYS A 73 -24.22 -2.35 -9.01
N ILE A 74 -23.41 -2.87 -8.09
CA ILE A 74 -23.07 -2.20 -6.84
C ILE A 74 -21.88 -1.26 -7.08
N TRP A 75 -22.01 -0.02 -6.63
CA TRP A 75 -20.91 0.95 -6.60
C TRP A 75 -20.39 1.06 -5.17
N VAL A 76 -19.07 1.06 -5.02
CA VAL A 76 -18.38 1.28 -3.74
C VAL A 76 -17.68 2.62 -3.82
N ASP A 77 -17.96 3.49 -2.86
CA ASP A 77 -17.31 4.79 -2.71
C ASP A 77 -16.43 4.79 -1.46
N ASN A 78 -15.34 5.53 -1.49
CA ASN A 78 -14.43 5.68 -0.36
C ASN A 78 -14.97 6.79 0.55
N TYR A 79 -15.75 6.42 1.55
CA TYR A 79 -16.23 7.36 2.57
C TYR A 79 -15.07 7.90 3.41
N MET A 80 -14.85 9.22 3.37
CA MET A 80 -13.92 9.96 4.22
C MET A 80 -14.74 10.91 5.11
N GLU A 81 -14.72 10.70 6.43
CA GLU A 81 -15.50 11.49 7.39
C GLU A 81 -15.05 12.96 7.40
N ASN A 82 -16.00 13.88 7.24
CA ASN A 82 -15.83 15.31 7.50
C ASN A 82 -16.63 15.64 8.79
N LEU A 83 -15.94 16.12 9.82
CA LEU A 83 -16.49 16.35 11.15
C LEU A 83 -17.36 17.62 11.19
N VAL A 84 -18.68 17.45 11.17
CA VAL A 84 -19.63 18.46 11.71
C VAL A 84 -20.68 17.74 12.54
N LEU A 85 -20.62 17.94 13.86
CA LEU A 85 -21.57 17.42 14.85
C LEU A 85 -22.84 18.30 14.88
N LEU A 86 -24.00 17.70 14.60
CA LEU A 86 -25.30 18.29 14.93
C LEU A 86 -25.80 17.67 16.24
N ASP A 87 -25.70 18.46 17.30
CA ASP A 87 -26.06 18.11 18.66
C ASP A 87 -27.49 18.58 18.96
N LYS A 88 -28.40 17.68 19.36
CA LYS A 88 -29.64 18.03 20.08
C LYS A 88 -30.10 16.90 21.02
N PRO A 89 -30.39 17.20 22.29
CA PRO A 89 -30.91 16.24 23.26
C PRO A 89 -32.44 16.11 23.18
N ASN A 90 -32.94 14.93 23.58
CA ASN A 90 -34.35 14.56 23.57
C ASN A 90 -34.92 14.68 25.01
N ASP A 91 -36.02 15.41 25.20
CA ASP A 91 -36.64 15.63 26.51
C ASP A 91 -38.12 15.17 26.57
N LYS A 92 -38.38 14.32 27.56
CA LYS A 92 -39.58 14.04 28.40
C LYS A 92 -41.00 13.86 27.83
N VAL A 93 -41.58 12.73 28.24
CA VAL A 93 -43.01 12.34 28.20
C VAL A 93 -43.80 12.97 29.37
N PRO A 94 -45.11 13.32 29.22
CA PRO A 94 -46.10 12.79 30.17
C PRO A 94 -47.51 12.43 29.60
N LYS A 95 -48.19 11.53 30.35
CA LYS A 95 -49.48 10.84 30.10
C LYS A 95 -50.76 11.66 30.38
N ARG A 96 -51.92 11.23 29.82
CA ARG A 96 -53.29 11.01 30.42
C ARG A 96 -54.36 10.99 29.30
N ARG A 97 -55.59 10.44 29.36
CA ARG A 97 -56.45 9.54 30.20
C ARG A 97 -57.77 9.39 29.41
N VAL A 98 -58.49 8.27 29.44
CA VAL A 98 -59.98 8.26 29.51
C VAL A 98 -60.46 6.99 30.25
N SER A 99 -61.44 7.18 31.14
CA SER A 99 -62.11 6.17 31.96
C SER A 99 -63.45 5.74 31.35
N ARG A 100 -63.88 4.49 31.57
CA ARG A 100 -65.32 4.15 31.64
C ARG A 100 -65.62 3.20 32.81
N LYS A 101 -66.79 3.46 33.41
CA LYS A 101 -67.32 3.04 34.71
C LYS A 101 -68.20 1.80 34.58
N ARG A 102 -68.26 0.97 35.63
CA ARG A 102 -69.41 0.21 36.23
C ARG A 102 -68.89 -1.11 36.81
N LYS A 103 -69.35 -1.67 37.93
CA LYS A 103 -70.37 -1.38 38.96
C LYS A 103 -70.06 -2.40 40.07
N TYR A 104 -69.95 -1.99 41.34
CA TYR A 104 -69.65 -2.91 42.44
C TYR A 104 -70.94 -3.52 43.02
N SER A 105 -70.92 -4.81 43.32
CA SER A 105 -71.80 -5.45 44.31
C SER A 105 -70.98 -6.35 45.22
N LEU A 106 -71.35 -6.33 46.50
CA LEU A 106 -70.66 -6.83 47.68
C LEU A 106 -70.32 -8.34 47.67
N THR A 107 -69.03 -8.64 47.74
CA THR A 107 -68.38 -9.76 48.48
C THR A 107 -66.94 -9.33 48.86
N LEU A 108 -66.75 -8.19 49.52
CA LEU A 108 -65.48 -7.44 49.42
C LEU A 108 -64.51 -7.49 50.61
N VAL A 109 -64.76 -8.22 51.70
CA VAL A 109 -63.81 -8.17 52.83
C VAL A 109 -62.74 -9.26 52.75
N SER A 110 -63.06 -10.46 52.26
CA SER A 110 -62.10 -11.59 52.20
C SER A 110 -61.34 -11.71 50.87
N GLU A 111 -61.90 -11.23 49.76
CA GLU A 111 -61.24 -11.24 48.45
C GLU A 111 -60.23 -10.09 48.29
N GLU A 112 -60.48 -8.93 48.91
CA GLU A 112 -59.58 -7.77 48.94
C GLU A 112 -58.28 -8.12 49.68
N GLU A 113 -58.38 -8.72 50.87
CA GLU A 113 -57.23 -9.21 51.64
C GLU A 113 -56.43 -10.30 50.91
N ARG A 114 -57.10 -11.16 50.12
CA ARG A 114 -56.41 -12.15 49.27
C ARG A 114 -55.69 -11.48 48.10
N ARG A 115 -56.29 -10.46 47.46
CA ARG A 115 -55.64 -9.67 46.40
C ARG A 115 -54.45 -8.89 46.93
N ASP A 116 -54.55 -8.33 48.14
CA ASP A 116 -53.46 -7.59 48.78
C ASP A 116 -52.29 -8.52 49.15
N LYS A 117 -52.56 -9.73 49.64
CA LYS A 117 -51.50 -10.74 49.87
C LYS A 117 -50.86 -11.26 48.58
N GLU A 118 -51.62 -11.39 47.49
CA GLU A 118 -51.07 -11.80 46.19
C GLU A 118 -50.22 -10.70 45.58
N THR A 119 -50.67 -9.45 45.64
CA THR A 119 -49.92 -8.29 45.13
C THR A 119 -48.65 -8.01 45.93
N SER A 120 -48.66 -8.19 47.26
CA SER A 120 -47.43 -8.13 48.07
C SER A 120 -46.42 -9.21 47.69
N ARG A 121 -46.85 -10.47 47.51
CA ARG A 121 -45.97 -11.55 47.04
C ARG A 121 -45.40 -11.26 45.65
N GLU A 122 -46.19 -10.66 44.77
CA GLU A 122 -45.75 -10.26 43.42
C GLU A 122 -44.74 -9.10 43.47
N LEU A 123 -44.92 -8.15 44.39
CA LEU A 123 -43.99 -7.05 44.64
C LEU A 123 -42.64 -7.55 45.19
N GLU A 124 -42.66 -8.48 46.14
CA GLU A 124 -41.43 -9.09 46.68
C GLU A 124 -40.63 -9.83 45.59
N LYS A 125 -41.29 -10.59 44.73
CA LYS A 125 -40.63 -11.24 43.57
C LYS A 125 -39.99 -10.22 42.64
N LYS A 126 -40.69 -9.12 42.34
CA LYS A 126 -40.14 -8.03 41.51
C LYS A 126 -38.97 -7.34 42.18
N MET A 127 -39.01 -7.16 43.50
CA MET A 127 -37.91 -6.58 44.27
C MET A 127 -36.66 -7.46 44.22
N LEU A 128 -36.81 -8.77 44.43
CA LEU A 128 -35.70 -9.73 44.30
C LEU A 128 -35.09 -9.75 42.89
N HIS A 129 -35.93 -9.65 41.85
CA HIS A 129 -35.45 -9.56 40.48
C HIS A 129 -34.65 -8.27 40.22
N LEU A 130 -35.14 -7.14 40.73
CA LEU A 130 -34.43 -5.86 40.65
C LEU A 130 -33.10 -5.88 41.41
N GLU A 131 -33.04 -6.51 42.58
CA GLU A 131 -31.81 -6.68 43.34
C GLU A 131 -30.77 -7.51 42.57
N HIS A 132 -31.22 -8.57 41.89
CA HIS A 132 -30.37 -9.37 41.03
C HIS A 132 -29.84 -8.57 39.83
N ASP A 133 -30.70 -7.80 39.16
CA ASP A 133 -30.29 -6.95 38.03
C ASP A 133 -29.28 -5.88 38.48
N ILE A 134 -29.45 -5.28 39.66
CA ILE A 134 -28.49 -4.34 40.24
C ILE A 134 -27.14 -5.01 40.47
N ALA A 135 -27.11 -6.25 40.97
CA ALA A 135 -25.88 -7.00 41.18
C ALA A 135 -25.14 -7.26 39.85
N ILE A 136 -25.87 -7.66 38.80
CA ILE A 136 -25.32 -7.85 37.45
C ILE A 136 -24.75 -6.53 36.92
N LEU A 137 -25.49 -5.43 37.05
CA LEU A 137 -25.05 -4.12 36.57
C LEU A 137 -23.78 -3.67 37.29
N LYS A 138 -23.67 -3.88 38.61
CA LYS A 138 -22.45 -3.57 39.38
C LYS A 138 -21.24 -4.36 38.88
N ALA A 139 -21.40 -5.66 38.60
CA ALA A 139 -20.32 -6.49 38.05
C ALA A 139 -19.85 -5.98 36.68
N LYS A 140 -20.78 -5.64 35.79
CA LYS A 140 -20.47 -5.07 34.47
C LYS A 140 -19.77 -3.71 34.57
N VAL A 141 -20.17 -2.85 35.52
CA VAL A 141 -19.51 -1.56 35.76
C VAL A 141 -18.06 -1.77 36.20
N MET A 142 -17.79 -2.76 37.06
CA MET A 142 -16.43 -3.10 37.46
C MET A 142 -15.61 -3.57 36.25
N GLU A 143 -16.15 -4.45 35.41
CA GLU A 143 -15.48 -4.95 34.20
C GLU A 143 -15.14 -3.82 33.21
N ILE A 144 -16.08 -2.89 32.98
CA ILE A 144 -15.84 -1.70 32.15
C ILE A 144 -14.72 -0.84 32.74
N SER A 145 -14.65 -0.71 34.06
CA SER A 145 -13.60 0.07 34.72
C SER A 145 -12.20 -0.55 34.52
N THR A 146 -12.09 -1.89 34.57
CA THR A 146 -10.84 -2.60 34.29
C THR A 146 -10.43 -2.45 32.83
N LEU A 147 -11.35 -2.69 31.89
CA LEU A 147 -11.08 -2.52 30.45
C LEU A 147 -10.64 -1.10 30.11
N LYS A 148 -11.20 -0.10 30.78
CA LYS A 148 -10.80 1.30 30.59
C LYS A 148 -9.34 1.56 30.99
N LEU A 149 -8.87 0.93 32.07
CA LEU A 149 -7.47 1.03 32.49
C LEU A 149 -6.53 0.33 31.50
N GLU A 150 -6.91 -0.85 31.01
CA GLU A 150 -6.14 -1.59 30.00
C GLU A 150 -6.04 -0.82 28.68
N MET A 151 -7.14 -0.21 28.22
CA MET A 151 -7.13 0.65 27.04
C MET A 151 -6.19 1.85 27.20
N ALA A 152 -6.11 2.44 28.40
CA ALA A 152 -5.19 3.53 28.67
C ALA A 152 -3.73 3.08 28.59
N ALA A 153 -3.40 1.90 29.12
CA ALA A 153 -2.06 1.31 29.04
C ALA A 153 -1.67 1.01 27.58
N LEU A 154 -2.55 0.38 26.80
CA LEU A 154 -2.33 0.10 25.38
C LEU A 154 -2.13 1.38 24.57
N LYS A 155 -2.92 2.42 24.86
CA LYS A 155 -2.76 3.74 24.22
C LYS A 155 -1.38 4.35 24.51
N SER A 156 -0.90 4.25 25.74
CA SER A 156 0.43 4.71 26.12
C SER A 156 1.53 3.95 25.38
N GLN A 157 1.41 2.62 25.28
CA GLN A 157 2.37 1.78 24.57
C GLN A 157 2.41 2.12 23.06
N ALA A 158 1.24 2.32 22.45
CA ALA A 158 1.16 2.71 21.04
C ALA A 158 1.84 4.06 20.78
N LEU A 159 1.64 5.04 21.67
CA LEU A 159 2.28 6.35 21.56
C LEU A 159 3.81 6.25 21.63
N GLN A 160 4.33 5.38 22.50
CA GLN A 160 5.77 5.14 22.62
C GLN A 160 6.36 4.54 21.34
N VAL A 161 5.67 3.55 20.75
CA VAL A 161 6.10 2.92 19.49
C VAL A 161 6.13 3.95 18.34
N VAL A 162 5.10 4.80 18.24
CA VAL A 162 5.04 5.86 17.24
C VAL A 162 6.23 6.83 17.41
N GLN A 163 6.56 7.22 18.63
CA GLN A 163 7.70 8.09 18.91
C GLN A 163 9.04 7.43 18.52
N GLN A 164 9.21 6.14 18.82
CA GLN A 164 10.41 5.39 18.46
C GLN A 164 10.59 5.30 16.93
N LEU A 165 9.52 5.01 16.20
CA LEU A 165 9.54 4.96 14.73
C LEU A 165 9.87 6.34 14.14
N SER A 166 9.29 7.41 14.69
CA SER A 166 9.61 8.78 14.27
C SER A 166 11.10 9.09 14.40
N ASN A 167 11.69 8.74 15.55
CA ASN A 167 13.13 8.94 15.78
C ASN A 167 13.98 8.11 14.80
N GLN A 168 13.60 6.87 14.50
CA GLN A 168 14.32 6.04 13.52
C GLN A 168 14.27 6.65 12.12
N VAL A 169 13.10 7.11 11.66
CA VAL A 169 12.96 7.77 10.36
C VAL A 169 13.83 9.02 10.27
N MET A 170 13.88 9.83 11.33
CA MET A 170 14.75 11.00 11.40
C MET A 170 16.24 10.66 11.26
N ILE A 171 16.69 9.57 11.89
CA ILE A 171 18.09 9.13 11.79
C ILE A 171 18.42 8.63 10.37
N VAL A 172 17.55 7.81 9.80
CA VAL A 172 17.74 7.24 8.46
C VAL A 172 17.78 8.33 7.40
N THR A 173 16.85 9.29 7.46
CA THR A 173 16.79 10.42 6.51
C THR A 173 18.02 11.30 6.59
N LYS A 174 18.52 11.61 7.80
CA LYS A 174 19.77 12.36 7.97
C LYS A 174 20.96 11.61 7.36
N THR A 175 21.06 10.30 7.60
CA THR A 175 22.15 9.46 7.08
C THR A 175 22.15 9.41 5.54
N LEU A 176 20.97 9.26 4.93
CA LEU A 176 20.80 9.29 3.47
C LEU A 176 21.19 10.65 2.88
N SER A 177 20.79 11.74 3.54
CA SER A 177 21.16 13.10 3.13
C SER A 177 22.67 13.31 3.15
N GLU A 178 23.35 12.86 4.21
CA GLU A 178 24.80 12.93 4.33
C GLU A 178 25.52 12.11 3.26
N LYS A 179 25.08 10.86 3.01
CA LYS A 179 25.59 10.01 1.93
C LYS A 179 25.38 10.63 0.55
N ASN A 180 24.22 11.24 0.30
CA ASN A 180 23.95 11.94 -0.95
C ASN A 180 24.88 13.15 -1.12
N LYS A 181 25.11 13.93 -0.05
CA LYS A 181 26.04 15.06 -0.08
C LYS A 181 27.48 14.62 -0.38
N GLU A 182 27.92 13.50 0.21
CA GLU A 182 29.22 12.90 -0.07
C GLU A 182 29.34 12.43 -1.53
N SER A 183 28.28 11.80 -2.06
CA SER A 183 28.20 11.37 -3.46
C SER A 183 28.28 12.55 -4.43
N CYS A 184 27.49 13.61 -4.19
CA CYS A 184 27.55 14.83 -4.99
C CYS A 184 28.94 15.50 -4.94
N GLY A 185 29.62 15.48 -3.78
CA GLY A 185 30.98 16.00 -3.65
C GLY A 185 32.03 15.22 -4.45
N LYS A 186 31.78 13.94 -4.77
CA LYS A 186 32.64 13.09 -5.62
C LYS A 186 32.36 13.28 -7.11
N GLN A 187 31.22 13.87 -7.48
CA GLN A 187 30.85 14.18 -8.85
C GLN A 187 31.60 15.45 -9.33
N LYS A 188 32.90 15.30 -9.64
CA LYS A 188 33.83 16.41 -9.91
C LYS A 188 33.80 16.99 -11.33
N GLY A 189 32.97 16.49 -12.23
CA GLY A 189 32.94 16.94 -13.62
C GLY A 189 31.52 17.19 -14.10
N ILE A 190 31.16 18.47 -14.31
CA ILE A 190 29.95 18.79 -15.07
C ILE A 190 30.28 18.54 -16.53
N ALA A 191 29.80 17.41 -17.06
CA ALA A 191 29.81 17.12 -18.48
C ALA A 191 29.18 18.30 -19.24
N ARG A 192 29.88 18.88 -20.23
CA ARG A 192 29.34 19.97 -21.06
C ARG A 192 28.40 19.47 -22.17
N SER A 193 27.86 18.25 -22.01
CA SER A 193 26.95 17.61 -22.96
C SER A 193 25.55 18.24 -23.01
N GLY A 194 25.20 19.06 -22.02
CA GLY A 194 23.82 19.53 -21.85
C GLY A 194 22.85 18.35 -21.73
N PRO A 195 21.65 18.41 -22.33
CA PRO A 195 20.67 17.32 -22.25
C PRO A 195 21.02 16.10 -23.13
N LYS A 196 22.14 16.12 -23.86
CA LYS A 196 22.51 15.04 -24.78
C LYS A 196 23.25 13.93 -24.04
N SER A 197 22.89 12.68 -24.28
CA SER A 197 23.63 11.53 -23.77
C SER A 197 24.93 11.29 -24.57
N PHE A 198 25.88 10.55 -24.00
CA PHE A 198 27.12 10.12 -24.68
C PHE A 198 26.83 9.42 -26.01
N ALA A 199 25.83 8.53 -26.04
CA ALA A 199 25.42 7.82 -27.27
C ALA A 199 24.89 8.78 -28.34
N GLN A 200 24.11 9.80 -27.95
CA GLN A 200 23.63 10.82 -28.89
C GLN A 200 24.78 11.67 -29.45
N ILE A 201 25.76 12.01 -28.62
CA ILE A 201 26.94 12.78 -29.05
C ILE A 201 27.82 11.95 -29.98
N SER A 202 28.08 10.68 -29.64
CA SER A 202 28.80 9.72 -30.49
C SER A 202 28.16 9.62 -31.88
N ASN A 203 26.84 9.43 -31.94
CA ASN A 203 26.11 9.32 -33.21
C ASN A 203 26.20 10.61 -34.05
N VAL A 204 26.10 11.78 -33.42
CA VAL A 204 26.28 13.07 -34.12
C VAL A 204 27.71 13.21 -34.66
N MET A 205 28.72 12.85 -33.87
CA MET A 205 30.12 12.91 -34.31
C MET A 205 30.40 11.92 -35.44
N ALA A 206 29.85 10.71 -35.38
CA ALA A 206 30.02 9.68 -36.40
C ALA A 206 29.38 10.10 -37.74
N LYS A 207 28.17 10.67 -37.69
CA LYS A 207 27.52 11.24 -38.89
C LYS A 207 28.31 12.38 -39.51
N SER A 208 28.99 13.20 -38.71
CA SER A 208 29.81 14.31 -39.21
C SER A 208 31.15 13.86 -39.77
N LYS A 209 31.80 12.86 -39.16
CA LYS A 209 33.12 12.36 -39.59
C LYS A 209 33.02 11.30 -40.70
N GLY A 210 31.85 10.71 -40.92
CA GLY A 210 31.67 9.63 -41.90
C GLY A 210 32.31 8.31 -41.49
N VAL A 211 32.72 8.17 -40.21
CA VAL A 211 33.32 6.96 -39.62
C VAL A 211 32.85 6.79 -38.17
N PRO A 212 32.86 5.57 -37.61
CA PRO A 212 32.62 5.36 -36.18
C PRO A 212 33.57 6.19 -35.30
N VAL A 213 33.08 6.62 -34.13
CA VAL A 213 33.81 7.51 -33.23
C VAL A 213 34.10 6.80 -31.92
N GLU A 214 35.37 6.85 -31.51
CA GLU A 214 35.86 6.26 -30.28
C GLU A 214 35.17 6.86 -29.05
N HIS A 215 34.98 6.03 -28.02
CA HIS A 215 34.44 6.54 -26.76
C HIS A 215 35.35 7.63 -26.14
N ALA A 216 36.67 7.54 -26.35
CA ALA A 216 37.62 8.58 -25.93
C ALA A 216 37.41 9.92 -26.64
N ASP A 217 37.13 9.91 -27.95
CA ASP A 217 36.81 11.11 -28.73
C ASP A 217 35.56 11.81 -28.19
N VAL A 218 34.55 11.01 -27.81
CA VAL A 218 33.31 11.52 -27.21
C VAL A 218 33.56 12.07 -25.80
N TYR A 219 34.38 11.38 -25.00
CA TYR A 219 34.76 11.83 -23.66
C TYR A 219 35.53 13.14 -23.71
N GLU A 220 36.53 13.25 -24.59
CA GLU A 220 37.29 14.48 -24.81
C GLU A 220 36.36 15.62 -25.23
N LYS A 221 35.40 15.38 -26.13
CA LYS A 221 34.42 16.40 -26.56
C LYS A 221 33.52 16.88 -25.42
N VAL A 222 33.10 15.98 -24.53
CA VAL A 222 32.18 16.27 -23.42
C VAL A 222 32.89 16.99 -22.27
N TYR A 223 34.18 16.70 -22.06
CA TYR A 223 34.97 17.23 -20.97
C TYR A 223 36.04 18.24 -21.39
N SER A 224 35.93 18.78 -22.61
CA SER A 224 36.72 19.93 -23.08
C SER A 224 35.86 21.19 -23.24
N THR A 225 36.51 22.34 -23.10
CA THR A 225 35.96 23.66 -23.40
C THR A 225 35.84 23.86 -24.91
N LYS A 226 35.16 24.93 -25.35
CA LYS A 226 35.05 25.24 -26.79
C LYS A 226 36.42 25.51 -27.43
N ASP A 227 37.38 25.96 -26.62
CA ASP A 227 38.75 26.28 -27.00
C ASP A 227 39.70 25.06 -26.89
N GLY A 228 39.17 23.89 -26.51
CA GLY A 228 39.92 22.62 -26.47
C GLY A 228 40.61 22.30 -25.14
N ALA A 229 40.60 23.19 -24.16
CA ALA A 229 41.15 22.92 -22.82
C ALA A 229 40.22 22.03 -21.99
N ALA A 230 40.75 21.12 -21.18
CA ALA A 230 39.95 20.26 -20.30
C ALA A 230 39.14 21.07 -19.28
N VAL A 231 37.93 20.61 -18.94
CA VAL A 231 37.01 21.29 -18.02
C VAL A 231 37.50 21.20 -16.57
N THR A 232 38.28 20.17 -16.23
CA THR A 232 38.92 20.00 -14.91
C THR A 232 40.29 19.34 -15.04
N PRO A 233 41.19 19.50 -14.05
CA PRO A 233 42.49 18.80 -14.05
C PRO A 233 42.36 17.27 -14.09
N GLN A 234 41.32 16.72 -13.48
CA GLN A 234 41.05 15.27 -13.56
C GLN A 234 40.62 14.85 -14.97
N ALA A 235 39.83 15.68 -15.65
CA ALA A 235 39.47 15.43 -17.05
C ALA A 235 40.72 15.49 -17.95
N GLU A 236 41.65 16.40 -17.68
CA GLU A 236 42.93 16.49 -18.38
C GLU A 236 43.75 15.20 -18.24
N GLU A 237 43.93 14.72 -17.01
CA GLU A 237 44.63 13.45 -16.74
C GLU A 237 43.93 12.27 -17.44
N ASN A 238 42.59 12.21 -17.37
CA ASN A 238 41.82 11.15 -18.00
C ASN A 238 41.92 11.19 -19.54
N ILE A 239 41.86 12.39 -20.14
CA ILE A 239 42.02 12.57 -21.59
C ILE A 239 43.43 12.16 -22.02
N ALA A 240 44.47 12.56 -21.26
CA ALA A 240 45.84 12.17 -21.53
C ALA A 240 46.01 10.64 -21.50
N ARG A 241 45.50 9.98 -20.43
CA ARG A 241 45.54 8.52 -20.29
C ARG A 241 44.76 7.81 -21.40
N MET A 242 43.59 8.32 -21.80
CA MET A 242 42.82 7.75 -22.90
C MET A 242 43.55 7.86 -24.25
N ARG A 243 44.23 9.00 -24.50
CA ARG A 243 45.04 9.19 -25.70
C ARG A 243 46.26 8.26 -25.74
N GLU A 244 46.90 8.03 -24.60
CA GLU A 244 48.01 7.10 -24.45
C GLU A 244 47.57 5.66 -24.81
N LEU A 245 46.47 5.18 -24.23
CA LEU A 245 45.93 3.84 -24.49
C LEU A 245 45.49 3.64 -25.96
N LEU A 246 44.99 4.68 -26.62
CA LEU A 246 44.61 4.59 -28.04
C LEU A 246 45.80 4.57 -29.02
N ASN A 247 47.00 4.91 -28.54
CA ASN A 247 48.22 4.80 -29.32
C ASN A 247 48.89 3.42 -29.17
N GLU A 248 48.35 2.54 -28.32
CA GLU A 248 48.77 1.13 -28.25
C GLU A 248 48.21 0.34 -29.45
N ASP A 249 49.06 -0.45 -30.11
CA ASP A 249 48.69 -1.23 -31.29
C ASP A 249 47.58 -2.23 -30.99
N GLY A 250 46.49 -2.18 -31.77
CA GLY A 250 45.35 -3.11 -31.66
C GLY A 250 44.16 -2.62 -30.83
N MET A 251 44.26 -1.47 -30.15
CA MET A 251 43.20 -0.93 -29.28
C MET A 251 42.19 -0.02 -29.98
N ARG A 252 42.41 0.33 -31.25
CA ARG A 252 41.50 1.19 -32.04
C ARG A 252 40.37 0.37 -32.65
N LEU A 253 39.16 0.90 -32.63
CA LEU A 253 37.99 0.26 -33.20
C LEU A 253 38.16 0.07 -34.73
N GLN A 254 37.84 -1.12 -35.22
CA GLN A 254 37.77 -1.44 -36.65
C GLN A 254 36.33 -1.81 -37.02
N GLY A 255 35.72 -1.11 -37.98
CA GLY A 255 34.38 -1.44 -38.50
C GLY A 255 33.75 -0.35 -39.36
N GLU A 256 32.84 -0.73 -40.28
CA GLU A 256 32.07 0.18 -41.14
C GLU A 256 30.78 0.70 -40.46
N LEU A 257 30.31 1.86 -40.92
CA LEU A 257 29.12 2.55 -40.41
C LEU A 257 27.84 1.70 -40.56
N GLY A 258 27.17 1.40 -39.45
CA GLY A 258 25.79 0.92 -39.42
C GLY A 258 25.56 -0.48 -38.84
N GLY A 259 26.63 -1.25 -38.57
CA GLY A 259 26.55 -2.49 -37.80
C GLY A 259 26.66 -2.21 -36.29
N GLY A 260 25.80 -2.81 -35.48
CA GLY A 260 25.77 -2.60 -34.02
C GLY A 260 27.10 -2.88 -33.31
N ILE A 261 27.28 -2.22 -32.16
CA ILE A 261 28.32 -2.38 -31.12
C ILE A 261 29.67 -2.91 -31.67
N LEU A 262 30.54 -1.98 -32.10
CA LEU A 262 31.94 -2.31 -32.36
C LEU A 262 32.59 -2.78 -31.05
N SER A 263 33.18 -3.97 -31.10
CA SER A 263 33.90 -4.59 -29.99
C SER A 263 35.38 -4.70 -30.36
N SER A 264 36.26 -4.79 -29.36
CA SER A 264 37.68 -5.04 -29.57
C SER A 264 37.89 -6.40 -30.23
N LYS A 265 39.04 -6.61 -30.89
CA LYS A 265 39.37 -7.87 -31.58
C LYS A 265 39.28 -9.09 -30.66
N ASP A 266 39.45 -8.89 -29.36
CA ASP A 266 39.43 -9.94 -28.34
C ASP A 266 38.02 -10.38 -27.93
N ASP A 267 37.00 -9.52 -28.14
CA ASP A 267 35.62 -9.80 -27.74
C ASP A 267 34.93 -10.84 -28.64
N ALA A 268 35.50 -11.14 -29.81
CA ALA A 268 34.94 -12.08 -30.80
C ALA A 268 35.23 -13.56 -30.47
N SER A 269 35.88 -13.87 -29.36
CA SER A 269 36.35 -15.23 -29.04
C SER A 269 35.61 -15.89 -27.88
N HIS A 270 34.26 -15.94 -27.91
CA HIS A 270 33.48 -16.89 -27.06
C HIS A 270 32.05 -17.19 -27.54
N MET A 271 31.74 -17.07 -28.84
CA MET A 271 30.48 -17.58 -29.40
C MET A 271 30.72 -18.68 -30.43
N ARG A 272 31.09 -19.87 -29.96
CA ARG A 272 30.72 -21.11 -30.62
C ARG A 272 30.25 -22.10 -29.55
N ASP A 273 29.21 -22.84 -29.92
CA ASP A 273 28.62 -24.00 -29.23
C ASP A 273 27.43 -23.72 -28.29
N PHE A 274 26.28 -23.40 -28.89
CA PHE A 274 25.02 -24.03 -28.49
C PHE A 274 24.17 -24.30 -29.73
N ASN A 275 24.18 -25.55 -30.19
CA ASN A 275 23.39 -26.05 -31.30
C ASN A 275 22.33 -27.01 -30.75
N PRO A 276 21.04 -26.63 -30.62
CA PRO A 276 19.99 -27.57 -30.29
C PRO A 276 19.33 -28.06 -31.59
N SER A 277 19.87 -29.14 -32.14
CA SER A 277 19.12 -30.08 -32.98
C SER A 277 19.37 -31.45 -32.34
N GLN A 278 18.40 -32.29 -32.01
CA GLN A 278 17.17 -32.58 -32.73
C GLN A 278 16.04 -33.02 -31.78
N GLY A 279 14.80 -32.66 -32.14
CA GLY A 279 13.65 -33.49 -31.82
C GLY A 279 13.55 -34.63 -32.84
N GLY A 280 13.23 -35.82 -32.36
CA GLY A 280 12.94 -37.00 -33.17
C GLY A 280 12.11 -37.98 -32.35
N ASN A 281 10.88 -38.21 -32.82
CA ASN A 281 9.87 -39.11 -32.27
C ASN A 281 10.33 -40.58 -32.28
N ALA A 282 9.98 -41.31 -31.21
CA ALA A 282 9.21 -42.57 -31.23
C ALA A 282 8.92 -42.99 -29.79
#